data_AF-A0A960U5X3-F1
#
_entry.id   AF-A0A960U5X3-F1
#
_cell.length_a   1.000
_cell.length_b   1.000
_cell.length_c   1.000
_cell.angle_alpha   90.00
_cell.angle_beta   90.00
_cell.angle_gamma   90.00
#
_symmetry.space_group_name_H-M   'P 1'
#
loop_
_entity.id
_entity.type
_entity.pdbx_description
1 polymer ?
#
loop_
_entity_poly.entity_id
_entity_poly.type
_entity_poly.pdbx_seq_one_letter_code
_entity_poly.pdbx_strand_id
1 'polypeptide(L)'
;MEYFKYRLDESYIKKREEAQQNLTVFQTHRSFFQYRPESSRFFNYLLAFFLKVSFLYSRGLKNALDYSLHENIIFVPDLPVEFREFRILHLSDLHIECIRDGGERLLTLIDGLEFDLCVITGDFRLSKNVDMELFRERMESLVGVLQCRYGISSVLGNYDSLEIVPILEKLGIRVLLNEIQRIISGKYSLQIIGVDEVTLSHSSELKNLRKKAEPNLFSILLNHSPSLWKIASEENINLYLCGQTHGGQICFPGGRPIW
;
A
#
# COMPACT_ATOMS: atom_id res chain seq x y z
N MET A 1 20.48 8.77 -1.45
CA MET A 1 20.54 10.18 -1.91
C MET A 1 20.72 10.28 -3.42
N GLU A 2 21.82 9.79 -3.99
CA GLU A 2 22.08 9.94 -5.45
C GLU A 2 20.96 9.35 -6.34
N TYR A 3 20.41 8.19 -5.97
CA TYR A 3 19.31 7.54 -6.68
C TYR A 3 18.07 8.44 -6.88
N PHE A 4 17.79 9.35 -5.93
CA PHE A 4 16.59 10.18 -5.93
C PHE A 4 16.81 11.59 -6.47
N LYS A 5 18.06 11.97 -6.78
CA LYS A 5 18.44 13.35 -7.10
C LYS A 5 17.66 13.99 -8.25
N TYR A 6 17.12 13.16 -9.16
CA TYR A 6 16.34 13.61 -10.32
C TYR A 6 14.83 13.43 -10.17
N ARG A 7 14.38 12.90 -9.04
CA ARG A 7 12.96 12.58 -8.76
C ARG A 7 12.41 13.40 -7.62
N LEU A 8 13.21 13.60 -6.58
CA LEU A 8 12.83 14.31 -5.36
C LEU A 8 13.85 15.40 -5.05
N ASP A 9 13.36 16.56 -4.63
CA ASP A 9 14.19 17.61 -4.08
C ASP A 9 14.85 17.15 -2.78
N GLU A 10 16.11 17.54 -2.54
CA GLU A 10 16.82 17.19 -1.29
C GLU A 10 16.06 17.65 -0.05
N SER A 11 15.38 18.80 -0.13
CA SER A 11 14.54 19.31 0.95
C SER A 11 13.33 18.40 1.24
N TYR A 12 12.77 17.75 0.21
CA TYR A 12 11.69 16.80 0.35
C TYR A 12 12.19 15.50 1.01
N ILE A 13 13.32 14.97 0.54
CA ILE A 13 13.92 13.76 1.12
C ILE A 13 14.16 13.93 2.62
N LYS A 14 14.77 15.05 3.03
CA LYS A 14 15.03 15.34 4.43
C LYS A 14 13.73 15.44 5.26
N LYS A 15 12.73 16.17 4.77
CA LYS A 15 11.41 16.26 5.43
C LYS A 15 10.75 14.90 5.59
N ARG A 16 10.82 14.06 4.55
CA ARG A 16 10.25 12.71 4.59
C ARG A 16 10.99 11.82 5.59
N GLU A 17 12.31 11.88 5.64
CA GLU A 17 13.11 11.13 6.63
C GLU A 17 12.79 11.58 8.06
N GLU A 18 12.69 12.89 8.30
CA GLU A 18 12.27 13.45 9.60
C GLU A 18 10.86 12.99 9.97
N ALA A 19 9.92 13.02 9.03
CA ALA A 19 8.55 12.55 9.27
C ALA A 19 8.50 11.04 9.56
N GLN A 20 9.30 10.22 8.85
CA GLN A 20 9.44 8.79 9.12
C GLN A 20 10.02 8.53 10.52
N GLN A 21 11.04 9.29 10.91
CA GLN A 21 11.62 9.22 12.25
C GLN A 21 10.58 9.62 13.30
N ASN A 22 9.84 10.70 13.08
CA ASN A 22 8.79 11.16 13.99
C ASN A 22 7.64 10.16 14.09
N LEU A 23 7.26 9.46 13.02
CA LEU A 23 6.28 8.37 13.08
C LEU A 23 6.82 7.19 13.91
N THR A 24 8.08 6.81 13.68
CA THR A 24 8.75 5.74 14.44
C THR A 24 8.84 6.13 15.92
N VAL A 25 9.22 7.38 16.22
CA VAL A 25 9.31 7.98 17.54
C VAL A 25 7.93 8.09 18.17
N PHE A 26 6.90 8.53 17.47
CA PHE A 26 5.54 8.63 18.01
C PHE A 26 4.96 7.24 18.34
N GLN A 27 5.21 6.24 17.49
CA GLN A 27 4.87 4.85 17.75
C GLN A 27 5.66 4.29 18.96
N THR A 28 6.92 4.67 19.13
CA THR A 28 7.75 4.23 20.26
C THR A 28 7.60 5.06 21.55
N HIS A 29 7.25 6.35 21.49
CA HIS A 29 7.16 7.32 22.62
C HIS A 29 5.74 7.62 23.10
N ARG A 30 4.68 7.11 22.44
CA ARG A 30 3.39 6.85 23.12
C ARG A 30 3.54 5.97 24.38
N SER A 31 4.74 5.46 24.66
CA SER A 31 5.14 4.64 25.80
C SER A 31 5.54 5.39 27.08
N PHE A 32 5.81 6.71 27.05
CA PHE A 32 6.51 7.35 28.19
C PHE A 32 5.60 7.87 29.32
N PHE A 33 4.30 8.11 29.09
CA PHE A 33 3.39 8.66 30.12
C PHE A 33 2.10 7.86 30.37
N GLN A 34 1.91 6.70 29.74
CA GLN A 34 0.81 5.79 30.05
C GLN A 34 1.36 4.37 30.27
N TYR A 35 1.33 3.89 31.51
CA TYR A 35 1.59 2.48 31.80
C TYR A 35 0.55 1.63 31.05
N ARG A 36 1.01 0.93 30.02
CA ARG A 36 0.21 0.02 29.21
C ARG A 36 0.60 -1.41 29.57
N PRO A 37 -0.28 -2.22 30.19
CA PRO A 37 0.05 -3.60 30.54
C PRO A 37 0.48 -4.43 29.33
N GLU A 38 0.03 -4.09 28.10
CA GLU A 38 0.48 -4.70 26.85
C GLU A 38 1.99 -4.53 26.51
N SER A 39 2.69 -3.61 27.17
CA SER A 39 4.15 -3.45 27.02
C SER A 39 4.96 -4.39 27.93
N SER A 40 4.31 -5.05 28.90
CA SER A 40 4.95 -6.03 29.77
C SER A 40 5.16 -7.36 29.05
N ARG A 41 6.40 -7.84 28.99
CA ARG A 41 6.71 -9.19 28.46
C ARG A 41 5.90 -10.28 29.14
N PHE A 42 5.69 -10.16 30.46
CA PHE A 42 4.89 -11.11 31.24
C PHE A 42 3.42 -11.12 30.78
N PHE A 43 2.82 -9.95 30.60
CA PHE A 43 1.44 -9.84 30.11
C PHE A 43 1.31 -10.43 28.70
N ASN A 44 2.27 -10.17 27.81
CA ASN A 44 2.27 -10.75 26.46
C ASN A 44 2.37 -12.27 26.47
N TYR A 45 3.18 -12.86 27.36
CA TYR A 45 3.22 -14.32 27.54
C TYR A 45 1.90 -14.87 28.08
N LEU A 46 1.30 -14.20 29.07
CA LEU A 46 0.03 -14.60 29.64
C LEU A 46 -1.12 -14.52 28.62
N LEU A 47 -1.20 -13.42 27.87
CA LEU A 47 -2.15 -13.23 26.78
C LEU A 47 -1.97 -14.30 25.70
N ALA A 48 -0.74 -14.54 25.25
CA ALA A 48 -0.45 -15.58 24.27
C ALA A 48 -0.84 -16.97 24.78
N PHE A 49 -0.61 -17.27 26.06
CA PHE A 49 -1.03 -18.52 26.69
C PHE A 49 -2.56 -18.67 26.64
N PHE A 50 -3.30 -17.65 27.08
CA PHE A 50 -4.77 -17.68 27.04
C PHE A 50 -5.32 -17.79 25.62
N LEU A 51 -4.76 -17.06 24.65
CA LEU A 51 -5.16 -17.15 23.25
C LEU A 51 -4.89 -18.54 22.65
N LYS A 52 -3.81 -19.22 23.07
CA LYS A 52 -3.51 -20.59 22.65
C LYS A 52 -4.47 -21.61 23.27
N VAL A 53 -4.68 -21.55 24.59
CA VAL A 53 -5.58 -22.49 25.30
C VAL A 53 -7.04 -22.33 24.87
N SER A 54 -7.47 -21.11 24.55
CA SER A 54 -8.81 -20.83 24.01
C SER A 54 -8.97 -21.10 22.51
N PHE A 55 -7.92 -21.57 21.82
CA PHE A 55 -7.86 -21.76 20.36
C PHE A 55 -8.06 -20.49 19.51
N LEU A 56 -8.20 -19.31 20.12
CA LEU A 56 -8.34 -18.04 19.43
C LEU A 56 -7.08 -17.68 18.62
N TYR A 57 -5.89 -18.07 19.09
CA TYR A 57 -4.65 -17.90 18.34
C TYR A 57 -4.68 -18.70 17.03
N SER A 58 -5.07 -19.98 17.08
CA SER A 58 -5.17 -20.83 15.90
C SER A 58 -6.25 -20.34 14.93
N ARG A 59 -7.38 -19.84 15.45
CA ARG A 59 -8.41 -19.20 14.62
C ARG A 59 -7.89 -17.93 13.96
N GLY A 60 -7.19 -17.07 14.71
CA GLY A 60 -6.57 -15.85 14.18
C GLY A 60 -5.56 -16.15 13.08
N LEU A 61 -4.72 -17.18 13.26
CA LEU A 61 -3.78 -17.62 12.23
C LEU A 61 -4.50 -18.14 10.97
N LYS A 62 -5.56 -18.94 11.15
CA LYS A 62 -6.37 -19.41 10.01
C LYS A 62 -6.99 -18.23 9.26
N ASN A 63 -7.59 -17.28 9.97
CA ASN A 63 -8.20 -16.09 9.38
C ASN A 63 -7.17 -15.21 8.66
N ALA A 64 -5.98 -15.01 9.24
CA ALA A 64 -4.91 -14.22 8.64
C ALA A 64 -4.35 -14.84 7.35
N LEU A 65 -4.53 -16.15 7.16
CA LEU A 65 -4.12 -16.92 5.98
C LEU A 65 -5.31 -17.30 5.08
N ASP A 66 -6.49 -16.74 5.33
CA ASP A 66 -7.72 -16.96 4.57
C ASP A 66 -7.92 -15.82 3.57
N TYR A 67 -6.98 -15.71 2.63
CA TYR A 67 -7.05 -14.72 1.58
C TYR A 67 -8.28 -14.96 0.70
N SER A 68 -9.00 -13.90 0.38
CA SER A 68 -10.15 -13.95 -0.51
C SER A 68 -10.01 -12.89 -1.59
N LEU A 69 -10.37 -13.28 -2.82
CA LEU A 69 -10.44 -12.36 -3.95
C LEU A 69 -11.78 -11.63 -3.89
N HIS A 70 -11.73 -10.31 -3.78
CA HIS A 70 -12.91 -9.44 -3.82
C HIS A 70 -12.96 -8.67 -5.13
N GLU A 71 -13.91 -9.03 -5.99
CA GLU A 71 -14.14 -8.34 -7.25
C GLU A 71 -15.13 -7.19 -7.05
N ASN A 72 -14.68 -5.97 -7.35
CA ASN A 72 -15.50 -4.75 -7.27
C ASN A 72 -15.68 -4.18 -8.68
N ILE A 73 -16.91 -4.15 -9.17
CA ILE A 73 -17.24 -3.56 -10.46
C ILE A 73 -17.56 -2.08 -10.28
N ILE A 74 -16.74 -1.22 -10.88
CA ILE A 74 -16.90 0.23 -10.83
C ILE A 74 -17.34 0.72 -12.21
N PHE A 75 -18.53 1.31 -12.27
CA PHE A 75 -19.03 1.92 -13.50
C PHE A 75 -18.58 3.37 -13.57
N VAL A 76 -17.78 3.69 -14.59
CA VAL A 76 -17.34 5.07 -14.86
C VAL A 76 -17.86 5.50 -16.23
N PRO A 77 -18.67 6.57 -16.32
CA PRO A 77 -19.21 7.06 -17.59
C PRO A 77 -18.14 7.45 -18.62
N ASP A 78 -17.03 8.04 -18.16
CA ASP A 78 -16.01 8.64 -19.03
C ASP A 78 -14.76 7.76 -19.22
N LEU A 79 -14.88 6.44 -18.99
CA LEU A 79 -13.78 5.51 -19.20
C LEU A 79 -13.49 5.37 -20.70
N PRO A 80 -12.24 5.57 -21.17
CA PRO A 80 -11.96 5.47 -22.60
C PRO A 80 -12.20 4.05 -23.12
N VAL A 81 -12.63 3.93 -24.38
CA VAL A 81 -13.11 2.66 -24.97
C VAL A 81 -12.10 1.51 -24.89
N GLU A 82 -10.79 1.80 -25.04
CA GLU A 82 -9.72 0.79 -24.94
C GLU A 82 -9.44 0.32 -23.50
N PHE A 83 -10.05 0.98 -22.51
CA PHE A 83 -10.00 0.58 -21.10
C PHE A 83 -11.35 0.02 -20.63
N ARG A 84 -12.24 -0.36 -21.56
CA ARG A 84 -13.43 -1.14 -21.18
C ARG A 84 -12.99 -2.47 -20.61
N GLU A 85 -13.65 -2.87 -19.52
CA GLU A 85 -13.32 -4.09 -18.77
C GLU A 85 -11.89 -4.11 -18.22
N PHE A 86 -11.27 -2.93 -18.05
CA PHE A 86 -9.93 -2.82 -17.49
C PHE A 86 -9.89 -3.34 -16.05
N ARG A 87 -9.07 -4.36 -15.82
CA ARG A 87 -8.95 -5.05 -14.53
C ARG A 87 -7.71 -4.57 -13.79
N ILE A 88 -7.91 -4.14 -12.55
CA ILE A 88 -6.84 -3.72 -11.65
C ILE A 88 -6.77 -4.70 -10.49
N LEU A 89 -5.63 -5.38 -10.35
CA LEU A 89 -5.32 -6.09 -9.11
C LEU A 89 -4.79 -5.07 -8.10
N HIS A 90 -5.52 -4.89 -6.99
CA HIS A 90 -5.15 -3.96 -5.93
C HIS A 90 -4.66 -4.73 -4.71
N LEU A 91 -3.38 -4.56 -4.38
CA LEU A 91 -2.76 -5.08 -3.17
C LEU A 91 -2.40 -3.91 -2.24
N SER A 92 -2.43 -4.14 -0.93
CA SER A 92 -2.01 -3.14 0.05
C SER A 92 -1.63 -3.80 1.37
N ASP A 93 -0.84 -3.08 2.18
CA ASP A 93 -0.56 -3.45 3.57
C ASP A 93 0.01 -4.88 3.69
N LEU A 94 0.88 -5.23 2.73
CA LEU A 94 1.40 -6.58 2.55
C LEU A 94 2.19 -7.05 3.78
N HIS A 95 2.99 -6.16 4.37
CA HIS A 95 3.94 -6.48 5.43
C HIS A 95 4.64 -7.82 5.19
N ILE A 96 5.21 -7.96 4.00
CA ILE A 96 5.35 -9.24 3.33
C ILE A 96 6.22 -10.22 4.12
N GLU A 97 7.16 -9.71 4.92
CA GLU A 97 8.05 -10.52 5.77
C GLU A 97 7.34 -11.18 6.96
N CYS A 98 6.17 -10.67 7.35
CA CYS A 98 5.40 -11.14 8.52
C CYS A 98 4.35 -12.20 8.16
N ILE A 99 4.14 -12.46 6.87
CA ILE A 99 3.22 -13.49 6.40
C ILE A 99 3.74 -14.86 6.86
N ARG A 100 2.88 -15.59 7.57
CA ARG A 100 3.27 -16.77 8.36
C ARG A 100 3.62 -17.99 7.53
N ASP A 101 2.96 -18.17 6.39
CA ASP A 101 3.24 -19.22 5.41
C ASP A 101 4.19 -18.74 4.30
N GLY A 102 4.92 -17.64 4.53
CA GLY A 102 5.83 -17.08 3.52
C GLY A 102 5.12 -16.37 2.37
N GLY A 103 3.79 -16.35 2.33
CA GLY A 103 3.00 -15.83 1.20
C GLY A 103 2.51 -16.91 0.25
N GLU A 104 2.79 -18.19 0.48
CA GLU A 104 2.42 -19.29 -0.44
C GLU A 104 0.95 -19.27 -0.85
N ARG A 105 0.03 -19.08 0.11
CA ARG A 105 -1.42 -19.00 -0.20
C ARG A 105 -1.79 -17.78 -1.00
N LEU A 106 -1.15 -16.63 -0.74
CA LEU A 106 -1.38 -15.41 -1.50
C LEU A 106 -0.88 -15.58 -2.95
N LEU A 107 0.32 -16.14 -3.13
CA LEU A 107 0.88 -16.42 -4.45
C LEU A 107 -0.02 -17.38 -5.22
N THR A 108 -0.48 -18.46 -4.58
CA THR A 108 -1.40 -19.43 -5.18
C THR A 108 -2.74 -18.80 -5.58
N LEU A 109 -3.25 -17.84 -4.79
CA LEU A 109 -4.50 -17.13 -5.11
C LEU A 109 -4.33 -16.19 -6.30
N ILE A 110 -3.18 -15.55 -6.43
CA ILE A 110 -2.87 -14.58 -7.50
C ILE A 110 -2.50 -15.29 -8.80
N ASP A 111 -1.85 -16.45 -8.72
CA ASP A 111 -1.40 -17.22 -9.87
C ASP A 111 -2.58 -17.57 -10.80
N GLY A 112 -2.45 -17.18 -12.07
CA GLY A 112 -3.49 -17.36 -13.08
C GLY A 112 -4.62 -16.32 -13.09
N LEU A 113 -4.62 -15.32 -12.20
CA LEU A 113 -5.57 -14.21 -12.31
C LEU A 113 -5.28 -13.34 -13.54
N GLU A 114 -6.34 -12.97 -14.26
CA GLU A 114 -6.25 -12.07 -15.42
C GLU A 114 -6.50 -10.62 -14.99
N PHE A 115 -5.47 -9.79 -15.09
CA PHE A 115 -5.57 -8.35 -14.83
C PHE A 115 -4.63 -7.55 -15.74
N ASP A 116 -5.00 -6.30 -16.00
CA ASP A 116 -4.27 -5.42 -16.91
C ASP A 116 -3.14 -4.65 -16.19
N LEU A 117 -3.39 -4.28 -14.93
CA LEU A 117 -2.51 -3.46 -14.10
C LEU A 117 -2.52 -4.03 -12.67
N CYS A 118 -1.35 -4.13 -12.05
CA CYS A 118 -1.26 -4.33 -10.61
C CYS A 118 -0.92 -3.00 -9.93
N VAL A 119 -1.64 -2.67 -8.87
CA VAL A 119 -1.32 -1.52 -8.01
C VAL A 119 -1.07 -1.98 -6.58
N ILE A 120 0.00 -1.45 -5.96
CA ILE A 120 0.33 -1.72 -4.56
C ILE A 120 0.31 -0.40 -3.79
N THR A 121 -0.64 -0.22 -2.88
CA THR A 121 -0.85 1.06 -2.19
C THR A 121 -0.06 1.21 -0.90
N GLY A 122 1.14 0.62 -0.81
CA GLY A 122 2.07 0.83 0.31
C GLY A 122 2.00 -0.21 1.43
N ASP A 123 2.81 0.02 2.45
CA ASP A 123 3.07 -0.87 3.59
C ASP A 123 3.57 -2.24 3.14
N PHE A 124 4.61 -2.20 2.31
CA PHE A 124 5.35 -3.39 1.90
C PHE A 124 6.01 -4.06 3.12
N ARG A 125 6.51 -3.25 4.05
CA ARG A 125 7.27 -3.69 5.22
C ARG A 125 6.57 -3.32 6.52
N LEU A 126 6.79 -4.11 7.57
CA LEU A 126 6.29 -3.79 8.91
C LEU A 126 7.20 -2.84 9.68
N SER A 127 8.50 -2.87 9.40
CA SER A 127 9.52 -2.18 10.20
C SER A 127 10.85 -2.10 9.47
N LYS A 128 11.64 -1.06 9.78
CA LYS A 128 13.01 -0.91 9.29
C LYS A 128 13.95 -2.02 9.79
N ASN A 129 13.62 -2.66 10.91
CA ASN A 129 14.48 -3.66 11.56
C ASN A 129 14.31 -5.07 10.99
N VAL A 130 13.48 -5.24 9.96
CA VAL A 130 13.30 -6.54 9.31
C VAL A 130 14.44 -6.80 8.33
N ASP A 131 14.76 -8.07 8.10
CA ASP A 131 15.80 -8.48 7.16
C ASP A 131 15.47 -8.05 5.72
N MET A 132 16.36 -7.27 5.11
CA MET A 132 16.22 -6.77 3.75
C MET A 132 16.32 -7.87 2.70
N GLU A 133 17.05 -8.95 2.98
CA GLU A 133 17.20 -10.06 2.04
C GLU A 133 15.92 -10.91 1.99
N LEU A 134 15.34 -11.21 3.16
CA LEU A 134 14.03 -11.86 3.25
C LEU A 134 12.93 -11.02 2.56
N PHE A 135 12.96 -9.70 2.76
CA PHE A 135 12.06 -8.79 2.06
C PHE A 135 12.20 -8.91 0.54
N ARG A 136 13.44 -8.87 0.04
CA ARG A 136 13.75 -8.98 -1.39
C ARG A 136 13.26 -10.31 -1.97
N GLU A 137 13.56 -11.43 -1.31
CA GLU A 137 13.16 -12.79 -1.72
C GLU A 137 11.64 -12.93 -1.83
N ARG A 138 10.90 -12.44 -0.83
CA ARG A 138 9.43 -12.51 -0.82
C ARG A 138 8.80 -11.62 -1.88
N MET A 139 9.35 -10.41 -2.08
CA MET A 139 8.90 -9.52 -3.14
C MET A 139 9.19 -10.09 -4.53
N GLU A 140 10.35 -10.74 -4.72
CA GLU A 140 10.69 -11.43 -5.97
C GLU A 140 9.70 -12.55 -6.27
N SER A 141 9.33 -13.34 -5.26
CA SER A 141 8.30 -14.39 -5.39
C SER A 141 6.93 -13.82 -5.76
N LEU A 142 6.52 -12.71 -5.13
CA LEU A 142 5.27 -12.02 -5.45
C LEU A 142 5.26 -11.48 -6.88
N VAL A 143 6.31 -10.76 -7.30
CA VAL A 143 6.39 -10.22 -8.65
C VAL A 143 6.42 -11.34 -9.70
N GLY A 144 7.02 -12.49 -9.40
CA GLY A 144 7.08 -13.63 -10.32
C GLY A 144 5.70 -14.13 -10.78
N VAL A 145 4.67 -14.02 -9.94
CA VAL A 145 3.29 -14.42 -10.30
C VAL A 145 2.44 -13.28 -10.86
N LEU A 146 2.94 -12.04 -10.84
CA LEU A 146 2.19 -10.87 -11.32
C LEU A 146 2.35 -10.68 -12.84
N GLN A 147 1.44 -11.28 -13.61
CA GLN A 147 1.41 -11.13 -15.07
C GLN A 147 0.42 -10.04 -15.48
N CYS A 148 0.94 -8.85 -15.82
CA CYS A 148 0.10 -7.70 -16.19
C CYS A 148 0.66 -6.92 -17.39
N ARG A 149 -0.25 -6.51 -18.27
CA ARG A 149 0.08 -5.81 -19.53
C ARG A 149 0.71 -4.45 -19.31
N TYR A 150 0.24 -3.70 -18.31
CA TYR A 150 0.68 -2.32 -18.05
C TYR A 150 1.64 -2.20 -16.86
N GLY A 151 2.12 -3.35 -16.35
CA GLY A 151 3.10 -3.43 -15.29
C GLY A 151 2.52 -3.22 -13.90
N ILE A 152 3.42 -2.96 -12.94
CA ILE A 152 3.09 -2.80 -11.52
C ILE A 152 3.39 -1.35 -11.12
N SER A 153 2.41 -0.65 -10.57
CA SER A 153 2.56 0.69 -10.02
C SER A 153 2.39 0.66 -8.51
N SER A 154 3.14 1.48 -7.78
CA SER A 154 2.97 1.54 -6.32
C SER A 154 3.18 2.94 -5.75
N VAL A 155 2.77 3.10 -4.50
CA VAL A 155 3.17 4.20 -3.62
C VAL A 155 3.74 3.64 -2.34
N LEU A 156 4.46 4.46 -1.57
CA LEU A 156 4.96 4.05 -0.26
C LEU A 156 3.90 4.25 0.82
N GLY A 157 3.87 3.32 1.77
CA GLY A 157 3.08 3.44 2.99
C GLY A 157 3.83 4.16 4.10
N ASN A 158 3.20 4.22 5.27
CA ASN A 158 3.76 4.92 6.42
C ASN A 158 4.90 4.14 7.08
N TYR A 159 4.99 2.82 6.87
CA TYR A 159 6.11 1.99 7.38
C TYR A 159 7.30 1.92 6.41
N ASP A 160 7.10 2.29 5.16
CA ASP A 160 8.10 2.12 4.12
C ASP A 160 9.15 3.25 4.10
N SER A 161 10.43 2.87 4.18
CA SER A 161 11.55 3.79 3.99
C SER A 161 11.88 3.96 2.50
N LEU A 162 12.49 5.09 2.14
CA LEU A 162 12.98 5.31 0.77
C LEU A 162 14.02 4.25 0.33
N GLU A 163 14.68 3.56 1.27
CA GLU A 163 15.70 2.55 0.99
C GLU A 163 15.16 1.34 0.22
N ILE A 164 13.85 1.07 0.30
CA ILE A 164 13.24 -0.06 -0.41
C ILE A 164 12.97 0.25 -1.89
N VAL A 165 12.86 1.54 -2.26
CA VAL A 165 12.48 1.95 -3.62
C VAL A 165 13.43 1.37 -4.68
N PRO A 166 14.76 1.46 -4.55
CA PRO A 166 15.66 0.87 -5.55
C PRO A 166 15.53 -0.65 -5.67
N ILE A 167 15.09 -1.34 -4.60
CA ILE A 167 14.87 -2.79 -4.62
C ILE A 167 13.58 -3.10 -5.38
N LEU A 168 12.49 -2.40 -5.05
CA LEU A 168 11.20 -2.55 -5.74
C LEU A 168 11.33 -2.24 -7.24
N GLU A 169 12.04 -1.17 -7.59
CA GLU A 169 12.21 -0.77 -9.00
C GLU A 169 13.11 -1.73 -9.78
N LYS A 170 14.11 -2.34 -9.13
CA LYS A 170 14.89 -3.44 -9.74
C LYS A 170 14.05 -4.67 -10.03
N LEU A 171 13.01 -4.92 -9.23
CA LEU A 171 12.03 -5.98 -9.47
C LEU A 171 10.97 -5.57 -10.51
N GLY A 172 11.04 -4.37 -11.09
CA GLY A 172 10.09 -3.90 -12.11
C GLY A 172 8.83 -3.23 -11.57
N ILE A 173 8.77 -2.93 -10.28
CA ILE A 173 7.67 -2.16 -9.67
C ILE A 173 7.97 -0.67 -9.83
N ARG A 174 7.08 0.08 -10.48
CA ARG A 174 7.19 1.53 -10.59
C ARG A 174 6.63 2.21 -9.35
N VAL A 175 7.52 2.62 -8.44
CA VAL A 175 7.15 3.36 -7.24
C VAL A 175 6.93 4.83 -7.61
N LEU A 176 5.76 5.39 -7.35
CA LEU A 176 5.41 6.78 -7.64
C LEU A 176 5.63 7.64 -6.38
N LEU A 177 6.57 8.58 -6.45
CA LEU A 177 6.93 9.47 -5.34
C LEU A 177 6.48 10.90 -5.65
N ASN A 178 5.19 11.19 -5.47
CA ASN A 178 4.53 12.41 -5.95
C ASN A 178 4.70 12.58 -7.47
N GLU A 179 4.29 11.55 -8.21
CA GLU A 179 4.53 11.43 -9.64
C GLU A 179 3.25 11.02 -10.38
N ILE A 180 3.24 11.29 -11.69
CA ILE A 180 2.16 10.89 -12.58
C ILE A 180 2.71 9.87 -13.57
N GLN A 181 2.04 8.73 -13.68
CA GLN A 181 2.30 7.73 -14.70
C GLN A 181 1.13 7.70 -15.69
N ARG A 182 1.44 7.81 -16.98
CA ARG A 182 0.46 7.60 -18.04
C ARG A 182 0.46 6.13 -18.46
N ILE A 183 -0.74 5.56 -18.56
CA ILE A 183 -0.96 4.23 -19.14
C ILE A 183 -1.58 4.45 -20.52
N ILE A 184 -0.95 3.88 -21.55
CA ILE A 184 -1.31 4.14 -22.96
C ILE A 184 -1.78 2.84 -23.59
N SER A 185 -2.97 2.86 -24.20
CA SER A 185 -3.52 1.77 -25.02
C SER A 185 -3.95 2.34 -26.37
N GLY A 186 -3.19 2.04 -27.42
CA GLY A 186 -3.41 2.61 -28.75
C GLY A 186 -3.35 4.14 -28.73
N LYS A 187 -4.46 4.79 -29.09
CA LYS A 187 -4.61 6.27 -29.08
C LYS A 187 -5.20 6.82 -27.78
N TYR A 188 -5.56 5.96 -26.84
CA TYR A 188 -6.19 6.35 -25.58
C TYR A 188 -5.20 6.20 -24.43
N SER A 189 -5.48 6.92 -23.34
CA SER A 189 -4.68 6.81 -22.14
C SER A 189 -5.50 7.12 -20.90
N LEU A 190 -5.04 6.59 -19.78
CA LEU A 190 -5.40 7.05 -18.45
C LEU A 190 -4.14 7.49 -17.69
N GLN A 191 -4.33 8.14 -16.55
CA GLN A 191 -3.22 8.57 -15.71
C GLN A 191 -3.38 8.04 -14.28
N ILE A 192 -2.27 7.61 -13.71
CA ILE A 192 -2.12 7.20 -12.32
C ILE A 192 -1.35 8.32 -11.62
N ILE A 193 -1.95 8.89 -10.58
CA ILE A 193 -1.35 9.93 -9.75
C ILE A 193 -0.97 9.26 -8.44
N GLY A 194 0.32 9.15 -8.14
CA GLY A 194 0.81 8.57 -6.89
C GLY A 194 1.24 9.65 -5.92
N VAL A 195 0.62 9.69 -4.74
CA VAL A 195 0.95 10.63 -3.64
C VAL A 195 1.56 9.86 -2.48
N ASP A 196 2.77 10.23 -2.09
CA ASP A 196 3.59 9.55 -1.08
C ASP A 196 3.13 9.87 0.36
N GLU A 197 2.85 8.86 1.19
CA GLU A 197 2.12 8.97 2.48
C GLU A 197 2.84 9.67 3.64
N VAL A 198 4.14 9.85 3.63
CA VAL A 198 4.83 10.20 4.89
C VAL A 198 4.93 11.71 5.15
N THR A 199 4.60 12.57 4.20
CA THR A 199 4.82 14.02 4.33
C THR A 199 3.56 14.82 4.65
N LEU A 200 3.56 15.66 5.69
CA LEU A 200 2.43 16.52 6.15
C LEU A 200 1.72 17.41 5.08
N SER A 201 2.18 17.41 3.84
CA SER A 201 1.74 18.24 2.71
C SER A 201 0.99 17.49 1.60
N HIS A 202 0.47 16.28 1.84
CA HIS A 202 -0.23 15.47 0.81
C HIS A 202 -1.34 16.20 0.07
N SER A 203 -2.09 17.04 0.79
CA SER A 203 -3.16 17.85 0.24
C SER A 203 -2.65 18.80 -0.83
N SER A 204 -1.55 19.51 -0.56
CA SER A 204 -0.91 20.39 -1.54
C SER A 204 -0.23 19.62 -2.66
N GLU A 205 0.36 18.45 -2.36
CA GLU A 205 0.97 17.61 -3.40
C GLU A 205 -0.05 17.10 -4.41
N LEU A 206 -1.19 16.60 -3.96
CA LEU A 206 -2.28 16.19 -4.85
C LEU A 206 -2.74 17.34 -5.74
N LYS A 207 -2.95 18.54 -5.17
CA LYS A 207 -3.33 19.73 -5.94
C LYS A 207 -2.27 20.14 -6.97
N ASN A 208 -1.00 20.04 -6.60
CA ASN A 208 0.12 20.36 -7.51
C ASN A 208 0.22 19.33 -8.64
N LEU A 209 0.06 18.04 -8.35
CA LEU A 209 0.04 16.99 -9.36
C LEU A 209 -1.18 17.14 -10.26
N ARG A 210 -2.36 17.45 -9.72
CA ARG A 210 -3.55 17.64 -10.54
C ARG A 210 -3.38 18.77 -11.56
N LYS A 211 -2.68 19.86 -11.21
CA LYS A 211 -2.34 20.95 -12.15
C LYS A 211 -1.40 20.51 -13.28
N LYS A 212 -0.54 19.53 -13.04
CA LYS A 212 0.36 18.94 -14.04
C LYS A 212 -0.30 17.82 -14.85
N ALA A 213 -1.33 17.19 -14.27
CA ALA A 213 -2.10 16.13 -14.88
C ALA A 213 -2.94 16.66 -16.05
N GLU A 214 -3.26 15.78 -17.01
CA GLU A 214 -4.14 16.18 -18.10
C GLU A 214 -5.58 16.28 -17.57
N PRO A 215 -6.28 17.41 -17.82
CA PRO A 215 -7.58 17.67 -17.19
C PRO A 215 -8.66 16.67 -17.61
N ASN A 216 -8.61 16.19 -18.86
CA ASN A 216 -9.64 15.34 -19.48
C ASN A 216 -9.29 13.85 -19.52
N LEU A 217 -8.18 13.43 -18.92
CA LEU A 217 -7.87 12.01 -18.80
C LEU A 217 -8.47 11.42 -17.54
N PHE A 218 -9.00 10.20 -17.67
CA PHE A 218 -9.38 9.38 -16.52
C PHE A 218 -8.19 9.23 -15.57
N SER A 219 -8.41 9.57 -14.29
CA SER A 219 -7.38 9.67 -13.27
C SER A 219 -7.64 8.70 -12.12
N ILE A 220 -6.61 7.90 -11.81
CA ILE A 220 -6.57 7.00 -10.66
C ILE A 220 -5.60 7.59 -9.66
N LEU A 221 -6.06 7.92 -8.46
CA LEU A 221 -5.20 8.30 -7.35
C LEU A 221 -4.78 7.06 -6.56
N LEU A 222 -3.48 6.92 -6.36
CA LEU A 222 -2.87 5.99 -5.40
C LEU A 222 -2.32 6.81 -4.23
N ASN A 223 -2.77 6.49 -3.03
CA ASN A 223 -2.19 6.98 -1.78
C ASN A 223 -2.43 5.92 -0.71
N HIS A 224 -1.54 5.79 0.28
CA HIS A 224 -1.65 4.70 1.24
C HIS A 224 -2.81 4.92 2.22
N SER A 225 -2.99 6.13 2.74
CA SER A 225 -4.09 6.45 3.66
C SER A 225 -5.36 6.83 2.90
N PRO A 226 -6.57 6.69 3.48
CA PRO A 226 -7.80 7.27 2.94
C PRO A 226 -7.92 8.79 3.17
N SER A 227 -6.91 9.44 3.76
CA SER A 227 -6.98 10.83 4.25
C SER A 227 -7.33 11.87 3.17
N LEU A 228 -7.02 11.59 1.89
CA LEU A 228 -7.19 12.56 0.80
C LEU A 228 -8.57 12.53 0.13
N TRP A 229 -9.52 11.70 0.58
CA TRP A 229 -10.76 11.46 -0.17
C TRP A 229 -11.55 12.73 -0.50
N LYS A 230 -11.61 13.71 0.43
CA LYS A 230 -12.30 14.99 0.20
C LYS A 230 -11.64 15.79 -0.91
N ILE A 231 -10.31 15.89 -0.85
CA ILE A 231 -9.52 16.67 -1.81
C ILE A 231 -9.53 15.97 -3.17
N ALA A 232 -9.44 14.64 -3.19
CA ALA A 232 -9.57 13.86 -4.42
C ALA A 232 -10.92 14.12 -5.10
N SER A 233 -12.01 14.19 -4.31
CA SER A 233 -13.33 14.56 -4.83
C SER A 233 -13.38 16.00 -5.35
N GLU A 234 -12.81 16.98 -4.63
CA GLU A 234 -12.74 18.39 -5.06
C GLU A 234 -11.94 18.56 -6.35
N GLU A 235 -10.87 17.79 -6.51
CA GLU A 235 -9.97 17.83 -7.68
C GLU A 235 -10.45 16.94 -8.85
N ASN A 236 -11.68 16.40 -8.75
CA ASN A 236 -12.32 15.54 -9.75
C ASN A 236 -11.48 14.31 -10.14
N ILE A 237 -10.88 13.66 -9.14
CA ILE A 237 -10.26 12.34 -9.33
C ILE A 237 -11.35 11.29 -9.56
N ASN A 238 -11.16 10.44 -10.57
CA ASN A 238 -12.20 9.49 -10.97
C ASN A 238 -12.23 8.22 -10.12
N LEU A 239 -11.07 7.73 -9.69
CA LEU A 239 -10.93 6.55 -8.84
C LEU A 239 -9.84 6.80 -7.80
N TYR A 240 -10.09 6.46 -6.55
CA TYR A 240 -9.12 6.57 -5.47
C TYR A 240 -8.93 5.20 -4.81
N LEU A 241 -7.71 4.67 -4.90
CA LEU A 241 -7.31 3.41 -4.28
C LEU A 241 -6.35 3.70 -3.13
N CYS A 242 -6.67 3.17 -1.95
CA CYS A 242 -5.89 3.34 -0.73
C CYS A 242 -5.98 2.11 0.19
N GLY A 243 -5.05 2.04 1.14
CA GLY A 243 -4.91 0.99 2.14
C GLY A 243 -4.98 1.53 3.56
N GLN A 244 -3.91 1.31 4.33
CA GLN A 244 -3.63 1.77 5.72
C GLN A 244 -4.49 1.13 6.80
N THR A 245 -5.68 0.70 6.42
CA THR A 245 -6.75 0.35 7.36
C THR A 245 -6.89 -1.15 7.54
N HIS A 246 -6.09 -1.95 6.81
CA HIS A 246 -6.14 -3.42 6.81
C HIS A 246 -7.56 -4.00 6.57
N GLY A 247 -8.41 -3.28 5.84
CA GLY A 247 -9.81 -3.67 5.62
C GLY A 247 -10.75 -3.43 6.82
N GLY A 248 -10.30 -2.66 7.82
CA GLY A 248 -10.98 -2.36 9.08
C GLY A 248 -10.19 -2.85 10.30
N GLN A 249 -10.38 -2.22 11.48
CA GLN A 249 -9.68 -2.65 12.70
C GLN A 249 -10.28 -3.92 13.31
N ILE A 250 -11.61 -4.06 13.24
CA ILE A 250 -12.36 -5.22 13.74
C ILE A 250 -13.50 -5.55 12.78
N CYS A 251 -13.53 -6.78 12.26
CA CYS A 251 -14.66 -7.30 11.49
C CYS A 251 -15.57 -8.16 12.37
N PHE A 252 -16.82 -7.72 12.55
CA PHE A 252 -17.84 -8.49 13.27
C PHE A 252 -18.44 -9.59 12.38
N PRO A 253 -19.14 -10.59 12.98
CA PRO A 253 -19.94 -11.55 12.21
C PRO A 253 -20.82 -10.84 11.17
N GLY A 254 -20.80 -11.32 9.93
CA GLY A 254 -21.44 -10.66 8.79
C GLY A 254 -20.53 -9.75 7.96
N GLY A 255 -19.22 -9.72 8.25
CA GLY A 255 -18.21 -9.06 7.39
C GLY A 255 -18.23 -7.54 7.45
N ARG A 256 -18.81 -6.96 8.51
CA ARG A 256 -18.86 -5.50 8.70
C ARG A 256 -17.62 -5.04 9.48
N PRO A 257 -16.71 -4.27 8.86
CA PRO A 257 -15.61 -3.65 9.57
C PRO A 257 -16.08 -2.47 10.41
N ILE A 258 -15.46 -2.28 11.57
CA ILE A 258 -15.51 -1.03 12.33
C ILE A 258 -14.14 -0.35 12.22
N TRP A 259 -14.19 0.98 12.10
CA TRP A 259 -13.07 1.90 11.91
C TRP A 259 -12.69 2.58 13.22
#